data_AF-A0A960HTH5-F1
#
_entry.id   AF-A0A960HTH5-F1
#
_cell.length_a   1.000
_cell.length_b   1.000
_cell.length_c   1.000
_cell.angle_alpha   90.00
_cell.angle_beta   90.00
_cell.angle_gamma   90.00
#
_symmetry.space_group_name_H-M   'P 1'
#
loop_
_entity.id
_entity.type
_entity.pdbx_description
1 polymer ?
#
loop_
_entity_poly.entity_id
_entity_poly.type
_entity_poly.pdbx_seq_one_letter_code
_entity_poly.pdbx_strand_id
1 'polypeptide(L)'
;DEPHCDPQKYRRLHVIAGDANMSEVATYLKVGTTAIVLAMIEDDQMGDDWLLGNPVPAIRQVSHDPSLRQTIMLRDGRRATALEIQFGLLERAQKYAQTHGLDAVGGEVAHDVLQRWESMLTALEADPESVADQVDWVAKRRLVEGFRTRHDLPTDSPKLKAIDLQYHDLRAGRGLAYRVGLATIVDPAEAQRAVVEPPDTTRAYFRGRCLQKFPDDIVAANWDSMVFDVGRDPLRRVPMMEPLRGTARHVATLIDESTTAAELLDRLGA
;
A
#
# COMPACT_ATOMS: atom_id res chain seq x y z
N ASP A 1 9.78 3.37 17.12
CA ASP A 1 9.88 3.28 15.66
C ASP A 1 10.55 4.54 15.15
N GLU A 2 11.48 4.42 14.20
CA GLU A 2 12.21 5.55 13.64
C GLU A 2 11.36 6.22 12.54
N PRO A 3 11.03 7.53 12.66
CA PRO A 3 10.11 8.18 11.72
C PRO A 3 10.77 8.54 10.38
N HIS A 4 12.10 8.54 10.30
CA HIS A 4 12.88 9.03 9.15
C HIS A 4 12.50 10.45 8.71
N CYS A 5 12.02 11.27 9.63
CA CYS A 5 11.63 12.68 9.44
C CYS A 5 11.62 13.37 10.81
N ASP A 6 11.23 14.65 10.87
CA ASP A 6 11.15 15.39 12.13
C ASP A 6 10.19 14.71 13.14
N PRO A 7 10.71 14.12 14.25
CA PRO A 7 9.90 13.39 15.21
C PRO A 7 8.97 14.28 16.04
N GLN A 8 9.17 15.60 16.03
CA GLN A 8 8.28 16.54 16.72
C GLN A 8 6.98 16.78 15.96
N LYS A 9 6.98 16.53 14.65
CA LYS A 9 5.82 16.75 13.76
C LYS A 9 5.17 15.45 13.31
N TYR A 10 5.98 14.43 13.04
CA TYR A 10 5.54 13.24 12.32
C TYR A 10 5.82 11.95 13.09
N ARG A 11 4.99 10.95 12.82
CA ARG A 11 5.22 9.56 13.24
C ARG A 11 5.13 8.65 12.03
N ARG A 12 5.86 7.54 12.06
CA ARG A 12 5.72 6.46 11.10
C ARG A 12 4.93 5.33 11.75
N LEU A 13 3.69 5.15 11.34
CA LEU A 13 2.88 4.01 11.75
C LEU A 13 3.31 2.77 10.94
N HIS A 14 3.87 1.78 11.62
CA HIS A 14 4.34 0.55 10.99
C HIS A 14 3.30 -0.56 11.17
N VAL A 15 2.63 -0.90 10.07
CA VAL A 15 1.58 -1.92 10.02
C VAL A 15 2.14 -3.21 9.44
N ILE A 16 2.01 -4.31 10.18
CA ILE A 16 2.57 -5.63 9.82
C ILE A 16 1.50 -6.72 9.62
N ALA A 17 0.22 -6.36 9.76
CA ALA A 17 -0.88 -7.33 9.78
C ALA A 17 -1.46 -7.65 8.38
N GLY A 18 -0.85 -7.17 7.30
CA GLY A 18 -1.32 -7.35 5.93
C GLY A 18 -0.48 -8.33 5.13
N ASP A 19 -1.14 -9.10 4.26
CA ASP A 19 -0.48 -9.96 3.29
C ASP A 19 0.16 -9.15 2.14
N ALA A 20 1.14 -9.75 1.46
CA ALA A 20 1.58 -9.30 0.15
C ALA A 20 0.53 -9.67 -0.91
N ASN A 21 0.17 -8.73 -1.78
CA ASN A 21 -0.87 -8.89 -2.79
C ASN A 21 -0.26 -8.95 -4.18
N MET A 22 -0.81 -9.83 -5.04
CA MET A 22 -0.50 -9.85 -6.47
C MET A 22 -1.49 -8.98 -7.25
N SER A 23 -2.74 -8.90 -6.78
CA SER A 23 -3.76 -8.00 -7.30
C SER A 23 -3.46 -6.54 -6.99
N GLU A 24 -3.45 -5.71 -8.05
CA GLU A 24 -3.35 -4.26 -7.95
C GLU A 24 -4.55 -3.68 -7.20
N VAL A 25 -5.76 -4.19 -7.46
CA VAL A 25 -6.99 -3.76 -6.78
C VAL A 25 -6.94 -4.05 -5.28
N ALA A 26 -6.43 -5.22 -4.89
CA ALA A 26 -6.28 -5.57 -3.48
C ALA A 26 -5.26 -4.66 -2.78
N THR A 27 -4.13 -4.36 -3.42
CA THR A 27 -3.14 -3.42 -2.90
C THR A 27 -3.72 -2.01 -2.75
N TYR A 28 -4.41 -1.54 -3.78
CA TYR A 28 -5.02 -0.22 -3.84
C TYR A 28 -6.06 -0.03 -2.72
N LEU A 29 -7.01 -0.97 -2.58
CA LEU A 29 -7.99 -0.92 -1.50
C LEU A 29 -7.34 -1.07 -0.12
N LYS A 30 -6.36 -1.96 0.05
CA LYS A 30 -5.66 -2.16 1.32
C LYS A 30 -5.02 -0.85 1.82
N VAL A 31 -4.31 -0.14 0.94
CA VAL A 31 -3.64 1.11 1.31
C VAL A 31 -4.64 2.27 1.42
N GLY A 32 -5.51 2.42 0.44
CA GLY A 32 -6.45 3.54 0.36
C GLY A 32 -7.47 3.56 1.50
N THR A 33 -8.12 2.44 1.80
CA THR A 33 -9.11 2.39 2.90
C THR A 33 -8.43 2.62 4.25
N THR A 34 -7.23 2.07 4.43
CA THR A 34 -6.43 2.32 5.64
C THR A 34 -6.07 3.80 5.78
N ALA A 35 -5.66 4.48 4.71
CA ALA A 35 -5.35 5.91 4.75
C ALA A 35 -6.57 6.75 5.17
N ILE A 36 -7.76 6.45 4.63
CA ILE A 36 -9.01 7.14 5.00
C ILE A 36 -9.35 6.87 6.48
N VAL A 37 -9.22 5.63 6.95
CA VAL A 37 -9.43 5.29 8.36
C VAL A 37 -8.45 6.03 9.28
N LEU A 38 -7.18 6.18 8.87
CA LEU A 38 -6.20 6.95 9.64
C LEU A 38 -6.57 8.43 9.71
N ALA A 39 -7.03 9.03 8.61
CA ALA A 39 -7.51 10.42 8.63
C ALA A 39 -8.71 10.60 9.57
N MET A 40 -9.66 9.65 9.55
CA MET A 40 -10.76 9.64 10.53
C MET A 40 -10.28 9.52 11.97
N ILE A 41 -9.22 8.76 12.24
CA ILE A 41 -8.64 8.65 13.58
C ILE A 41 -7.95 9.96 13.99
N GLU A 42 -7.20 10.59 13.09
CA GLU A 42 -6.50 11.85 13.35
C GLU A 42 -7.46 13.01 13.66
N ASP A 43 -8.67 13.00 13.07
CA ASP A 43 -9.74 13.98 13.32
C ASP A 43 -10.77 13.53 14.37
N ASP A 44 -10.48 12.48 15.15
CA ASP A 44 -11.35 11.94 16.22
C ASP A 44 -12.77 11.51 15.75
N GLN A 45 -12.91 11.07 14.49
CA GLN A 45 -14.19 10.68 13.87
C GLN A 45 -14.48 9.17 13.89
N MET A 46 -13.57 8.35 14.39
CA MET A 46 -13.71 6.89 14.36
C MET A 46 -14.83 6.37 15.27
N GLY A 47 -14.98 6.94 16.48
CA GLY A 47 -15.88 6.45 17.52
C GLY A 47 -15.55 5.02 18.00
N ASP A 48 -16.48 4.41 18.74
CA ASP A 48 -16.24 3.13 19.44
C ASP A 48 -17.08 1.94 18.92
N ASP A 49 -17.99 2.18 17.96
CA ASP A 49 -19.10 1.26 17.63
C ASP A 49 -18.70 -0.02 16.88
N TRP A 50 -17.41 -0.19 16.56
CA TRP A 50 -16.87 -1.36 15.83
C TRP A 50 -15.61 -1.95 16.45
N LEU A 51 -15.31 -1.59 17.71
CA LEU A 51 -14.16 -2.12 18.41
C LEU A 51 -14.36 -3.61 18.73
N LEU A 52 -13.35 -4.42 18.40
CA LEU A 52 -13.39 -5.86 18.65
C LEU A 52 -13.22 -6.16 20.14
N GLY A 53 -14.02 -7.11 20.65
CA GLY A 53 -13.89 -7.57 22.04
C GLY A 53 -12.62 -8.39 22.26
N ASN A 54 -12.25 -9.23 21.29
CA ASN A 54 -11.05 -10.08 21.34
C ASN A 54 -10.29 -10.03 20.00
N PRO A 55 -9.42 -9.02 19.76
CA PRO A 55 -8.78 -8.81 18.45
C PRO A 55 -7.91 -9.98 17.96
N VAL A 56 -7.09 -10.58 18.84
CA VAL A 56 -6.15 -11.66 18.46
C VAL A 56 -6.88 -12.97 18.11
N PRO A 57 -7.93 -13.41 18.83
CA PRO A 57 -8.76 -14.51 18.36
C PRO A 57 -9.54 -14.18 17.09
N ALA A 58 -10.05 -12.95 16.96
CA ALA A 58 -10.89 -12.53 15.84
C ALA A 58 -10.16 -12.64 14.50
N ILE A 59 -8.88 -12.27 14.40
CA ILE A 59 -8.13 -12.38 13.13
C ILE A 59 -8.10 -13.82 12.60
N ARG A 60 -7.95 -14.81 13.47
CA ARG A 60 -7.94 -16.24 13.09
C ARG A 60 -9.32 -16.73 12.72
N GLN A 61 -10.36 -16.27 13.44
CA GLN A 61 -11.75 -16.61 13.15
C GLN A 61 -12.16 -16.11 11.76
N VAL A 62 -11.84 -14.85 11.45
CA VAL A 62 -12.10 -14.27 10.12
C VAL A 62 -11.29 -14.99 9.04
N SER A 63 -9.99 -15.22 9.27
CA SER A 63 -9.11 -15.87 8.28
C SER A 63 -9.52 -17.32 7.96
N HIS A 64 -9.99 -18.07 8.94
CA HIS A 64 -10.40 -19.48 8.75
C HIS A 64 -11.82 -19.64 8.21
N ASP A 65 -12.59 -18.55 8.06
CA ASP A 65 -13.93 -18.59 7.47
C ASP A 65 -13.99 -17.90 6.09
N PRO A 66 -13.63 -18.63 5.01
CA PRO A 66 -13.75 -18.10 3.65
C PRO A 66 -15.21 -18.04 3.14
N SER A 67 -16.21 -18.37 3.99
CA SER A 67 -17.63 -18.16 3.69
C SER A 67 -18.11 -16.76 4.06
N LEU A 68 -17.33 -16.01 4.85
CA LEU A 68 -17.60 -14.63 5.29
C LEU A 68 -18.84 -14.49 6.20
N ARG A 69 -19.26 -15.57 6.86
CA ARG A 69 -20.52 -15.63 7.65
C ARG A 69 -20.29 -15.72 9.15
N GLN A 70 -19.09 -16.11 9.58
CA GLN A 70 -18.76 -16.23 10.99
C GLN A 70 -18.78 -14.85 11.64
N THR A 71 -19.56 -14.74 12.71
CA THR A 71 -19.57 -13.54 13.54
C THR A 71 -18.42 -13.55 14.55
N ILE A 72 -17.91 -12.37 14.87
CA ILE A 72 -16.90 -12.12 15.90
C ILE A 72 -17.47 -11.17 16.98
N MET A 73 -16.92 -11.24 18.18
CA MET A 73 -17.40 -10.47 19.34
C MET A 73 -16.91 -9.02 19.27
N LEU A 74 -17.82 -8.07 19.44
CA LEU A 74 -17.52 -6.65 19.61
C LEU A 74 -17.37 -6.29 21.11
N ARG A 75 -16.74 -5.14 21.40
CA ARG A 75 -16.44 -4.68 22.76
C ARG A 75 -17.70 -4.41 23.58
N ASP A 76 -18.79 -4.04 22.92
CA ASP A 76 -20.10 -3.77 23.54
C ASP A 76 -20.96 -5.03 23.75
N GLY A 77 -20.43 -6.23 23.43
CA GLY A 77 -21.13 -7.50 23.57
C GLY A 77 -21.98 -7.91 22.38
N ARG A 78 -22.13 -7.04 21.36
CA ARG A 78 -22.73 -7.43 20.07
C ARG A 78 -21.81 -8.41 19.33
N ARG A 79 -22.38 -9.07 18.32
CA ARG A 79 -21.64 -9.90 17.37
C ARG A 79 -21.90 -9.41 15.96
N ALA A 80 -20.87 -9.39 15.14
CA ALA A 80 -20.95 -8.96 13.75
C ALA A 80 -20.01 -9.80 12.87
N THR A 81 -20.35 -10.00 11.60
CA THR A 81 -19.44 -10.56 10.60
C THR A 81 -18.33 -9.55 10.25
N ALA A 82 -17.25 -10.03 9.63
CA ALA A 82 -16.22 -9.14 9.12
C ALA A 82 -16.77 -8.16 8.06
N LEU A 83 -17.72 -8.59 7.24
CA LEU A 83 -18.38 -7.73 6.24
C LEU A 83 -19.22 -6.63 6.90
N GLU A 84 -20.03 -6.96 7.92
CA GLU A 84 -20.82 -5.97 8.66
C GLU A 84 -19.93 -4.89 9.30
N ILE A 85 -18.79 -5.29 9.87
CA ILE A 85 -17.81 -4.34 10.42
C ILE A 85 -17.25 -3.46 9.31
N GLN A 86 -16.87 -4.02 8.16
CA GLN A 86 -16.34 -3.25 7.04
C GLN A 86 -17.38 -2.27 6.46
N PHE A 87 -18.64 -2.67 6.31
CA PHE A 87 -19.72 -1.77 5.91
C PHE A 87 -19.92 -0.64 6.91
N GLY A 88 -19.85 -0.94 8.22
CA GLY A 88 -19.93 0.08 9.27
C GLY A 88 -18.75 1.06 9.27
N LEU A 89 -17.56 0.63 8.85
CA LEU A 89 -16.41 1.51 8.64
C LEU A 89 -16.54 2.36 7.37
N LEU A 90 -17.06 1.76 6.29
CA LEU A 90 -17.34 2.45 5.04
C LEU A 90 -18.37 3.57 5.23
N GLU A 91 -19.47 3.32 5.94
CA GLU A 91 -20.50 4.33 6.24
C GLU A 91 -19.88 5.55 6.96
N ARG A 92 -19.00 5.29 7.94
CA ARG A 92 -18.26 6.35 8.63
C ARG A 92 -17.33 7.11 7.69
N ALA A 93 -16.61 6.40 6.83
CA ALA A 93 -15.69 6.99 5.87
C ALA A 93 -16.41 7.87 4.84
N GLN A 94 -17.58 7.44 4.36
CA GLN A 94 -18.44 8.24 3.47
C GLN A 94 -18.95 9.51 4.17
N LYS A 95 -19.38 9.41 5.44
CA LYS A 95 -19.78 10.57 6.23
C LYS A 95 -18.62 11.54 6.50
N TYR A 96 -17.43 10.99 6.79
CA TYR A 96 -16.21 11.77 6.96
C TYR A 96 -15.89 12.57 5.70
N ALA A 97 -15.91 11.92 4.53
CA ALA A 97 -15.66 12.56 3.24
C ALA A 97 -16.60 13.76 2.98
N GLN A 98 -17.88 13.65 3.35
CA GLN A 98 -18.86 14.74 3.18
C GLN A 98 -18.62 15.94 4.12
N THR A 99 -18.04 15.71 5.30
CA THR A 99 -17.92 16.71 6.36
C THR A 99 -16.53 17.34 6.45
N HIS A 100 -15.48 16.58 6.13
CA HIS A 100 -14.08 17.00 6.24
C HIS A 100 -13.36 17.06 4.88
N GLY A 101 -13.90 16.40 3.85
CA GLY A 101 -13.19 16.20 2.57
C GLY A 101 -12.14 15.09 2.65
N LEU A 102 -11.45 14.83 1.54
CA LEU A 102 -10.45 13.75 1.42
C LEU A 102 -9.10 14.23 0.86
N ASP A 103 -8.86 15.54 0.80
CA ASP A 103 -7.65 16.12 0.21
C ASP A 103 -6.37 15.62 0.89
N ALA A 104 -6.41 15.42 2.22
CA ALA A 104 -5.30 14.90 3.01
C ALA A 104 -4.87 13.47 2.62
N VAL A 105 -5.77 12.70 2.00
CA VAL A 105 -5.57 11.28 1.66
C VAL A 105 -5.69 10.99 0.16
N GLY A 106 -5.57 12.03 -0.68
CA GLY A 106 -5.49 11.88 -2.14
C GLY A 106 -6.67 12.47 -2.93
N GLY A 107 -7.61 13.16 -2.28
CA GLY A 107 -8.69 13.89 -2.94
C GLY A 107 -9.57 12.99 -3.80
N GLU A 108 -9.59 13.20 -5.12
CA GLU A 108 -10.35 12.40 -6.09
C GLU A 108 -9.99 10.90 -6.04
N VAL A 109 -8.71 10.56 -5.82
CA VAL A 109 -8.27 9.16 -5.70
C VAL A 109 -8.94 8.49 -4.49
N ALA A 110 -9.07 9.22 -3.38
CA ALA A 110 -9.72 8.70 -2.18
C ALA A 110 -11.24 8.53 -2.37
N HIS A 111 -11.88 9.33 -3.23
CA HIS A 111 -13.28 9.11 -3.61
C HIS A 111 -13.45 7.83 -4.44
N ASP A 112 -12.55 7.57 -5.40
CA ASP A 112 -12.53 6.30 -6.14
C ASP A 112 -12.29 5.10 -5.20
N VAL A 113 -11.42 5.23 -4.20
CA VAL A 113 -11.23 4.21 -3.15
C VAL A 113 -12.54 3.92 -2.41
N LEU A 114 -13.31 4.93 -1.99
CA LEU A 114 -14.59 4.72 -1.30
C LEU A 114 -15.60 3.99 -2.19
N GLN A 115 -15.72 4.39 -3.46
CA GLN A 115 -16.62 3.75 -4.41
C GLN A 115 -16.26 2.27 -4.65
N ARG A 116 -14.96 1.98 -4.79
CA ARG A 116 -14.46 0.61 -4.98
C ARG A 116 -14.60 -0.21 -3.70
N TRP A 117 -14.41 0.40 -2.53
CA TRP A 117 -14.61 -0.28 -1.25
C TRP A 117 -16.06 -0.73 -1.11
N GLU A 118 -17.03 0.15 -1.36
CA GLU A 118 -18.46 -0.18 -1.38
C GLU A 118 -18.77 -1.31 -2.37
N SER A 119 -18.34 -1.13 -3.63
CA SER A 119 -18.58 -2.11 -4.69
C SER A 119 -18.00 -3.49 -4.34
N MET A 120 -16.81 -3.51 -3.73
CA MET A 120 -16.15 -4.75 -3.30
C MET A 120 -16.90 -5.44 -2.17
N LEU A 121 -17.35 -4.70 -1.15
CA LEU A 121 -18.12 -5.28 -0.05
C LEU A 121 -19.46 -5.83 -0.53
N THR A 122 -20.19 -5.08 -1.37
CA THR A 122 -21.45 -5.53 -1.95
C THR A 122 -21.28 -6.79 -2.81
N ALA A 123 -20.21 -6.84 -3.62
CA ALA A 123 -19.93 -8.02 -4.45
C ALA A 123 -19.55 -9.24 -3.60
N LEU A 124 -18.72 -9.06 -2.56
CA LEU A 124 -18.36 -10.13 -1.62
C LEU A 124 -19.57 -10.66 -0.84
N GLU A 125 -20.51 -9.80 -0.46
CA GLU A 125 -21.73 -10.20 0.22
C GLU A 125 -22.67 -10.99 -0.70
N ALA A 126 -22.82 -10.56 -1.96
CA ALA A 126 -23.70 -11.19 -2.93
C ALA A 126 -23.15 -12.53 -3.46
N ASP A 127 -21.91 -12.53 -3.96
CA ASP A 127 -21.22 -13.70 -4.48
C ASP A 127 -19.69 -13.49 -4.43
N PRO A 128 -18.98 -14.10 -3.46
CA PRO A 128 -17.53 -13.97 -3.34
C PRO A 128 -16.76 -14.37 -4.60
N GLU A 129 -17.27 -15.27 -5.44
CA GLU A 129 -16.56 -15.69 -6.67
C GLU A 129 -16.59 -14.60 -7.76
N SER A 130 -17.52 -13.64 -7.67
CA SER A 130 -17.65 -12.54 -8.63
C SER A 130 -16.45 -11.58 -8.65
N VAL A 131 -15.64 -11.57 -7.59
CA VAL A 131 -14.46 -10.70 -7.44
C VAL A 131 -13.14 -11.46 -7.61
N ALA A 132 -13.16 -12.65 -8.24
CA ALA A 132 -11.98 -13.47 -8.45
C ALA A 132 -10.90 -12.82 -9.34
N ASP A 133 -11.25 -11.78 -10.10
CA ASP A 133 -10.31 -10.96 -10.87
C ASP A 133 -9.69 -9.82 -10.04
N GLN A 134 -10.16 -9.58 -8.81
CA GLN A 134 -9.75 -8.44 -7.99
C GLN A 134 -9.20 -8.85 -6.61
N VAL A 135 -9.60 -10.00 -6.08
CA VAL A 135 -9.24 -10.44 -4.73
C VAL A 135 -8.37 -11.70 -4.78
N ASP A 136 -7.11 -11.58 -4.33
CA ASP A 136 -6.10 -12.65 -4.45
C ASP A 136 -6.56 -13.99 -3.86
N TRP A 137 -7.19 -13.98 -2.67
CA TRP A 137 -7.59 -15.21 -2.00
C TRP A 137 -8.72 -15.94 -2.75
N VAL A 138 -9.63 -15.19 -3.38
CA VAL A 138 -10.70 -15.75 -4.22
C VAL A 138 -10.10 -16.33 -5.50
N ALA A 139 -9.26 -15.53 -6.19
CA ALA A 139 -8.56 -15.94 -7.42
C ALA A 139 -7.77 -17.24 -7.20
N LYS A 140 -7.02 -17.29 -6.10
CA LYS A 140 -6.21 -18.43 -5.71
C LYS A 140 -7.07 -19.62 -5.29
N ARG A 141 -8.15 -19.42 -4.53
CA ARG A 141 -9.07 -20.50 -4.14
C ARG A 141 -9.63 -21.19 -5.39
N ARG A 142 -10.10 -20.41 -6.38
CA ARG A 142 -10.60 -20.94 -7.65
C ARG A 142 -9.56 -21.79 -8.38
N LEU A 143 -8.31 -21.36 -8.40
CA LEU A 143 -7.20 -22.10 -9.00
C LEU A 143 -6.91 -23.42 -8.26
N VAL A 144 -6.80 -23.36 -6.93
CA VAL A 144 -6.49 -24.51 -6.06
C VAL A 144 -7.61 -25.54 -6.12
N GLU A 145 -8.86 -25.12 -5.95
CA GLU A 145 -10.03 -26.01 -6.00
C GLU A 145 -10.23 -26.59 -7.41
N GLY A 146 -10.09 -25.77 -8.46
CA GLY A 146 -10.16 -26.25 -9.83
C GLY A 146 -9.12 -27.33 -10.14
N PHE A 147 -7.88 -27.17 -9.64
CA PHE A 147 -6.84 -28.18 -9.79
C PHE A 147 -7.12 -29.42 -8.94
N ARG A 148 -7.60 -29.24 -7.70
CA ARG A 148 -7.97 -30.33 -6.80
C ARG A 148 -9.05 -31.21 -7.41
N THR A 149 -10.14 -30.63 -7.89
CA THR A 149 -11.26 -31.37 -8.51
C THR A 149 -10.83 -32.06 -9.81
N ARG A 150 -10.06 -31.39 -10.67
CA ARG A 150 -9.62 -31.96 -11.95
C ARG A 150 -8.73 -33.20 -11.78
N HIS A 151 -7.95 -33.24 -10.70
CA HIS A 151 -6.96 -34.29 -10.47
C HIS A 151 -7.31 -35.20 -9.29
N ASP A 152 -8.53 -35.10 -8.76
CA ASP A 152 -9.04 -35.85 -7.60
C ASP A 152 -8.05 -35.90 -6.44
N LEU A 153 -7.54 -34.73 -6.06
CA LEU A 153 -6.52 -34.63 -5.01
C LEU A 153 -7.15 -34.45 -3.63
N PRO A 154 -6.55 -35.03 -2.57
CA PRO A 154 -6.93 -34.69 -1.20
C PRO A 154 -6.55 -33.24 -0.88
N THR A 155 -7.30 -32.61 0.03
CA THR A 155 -7.17 -31.19 0.39
C THR A 155 -5.78 -30.83 0.94
N ASP A 156 -5.08 -31.79 1.57
CA ASP A 156 -3.75 -31.61 2.16
C ASP A 156 -2.60 -31.94 1.19
N SER A 157 -2.91 -32.22 -0.08
CA SER A 157 -1.92 -32.60 -1.09
C SER A 157 -0.76 -31.59 -1.18
N PRO A 158 0.51 -32.04 -1.14
CA PRO A 158 1.66 -31.17 -1.34
C PRO A 158 1.64 -30.40 -2.67
N LYS A 159 0.95 -30.93 -3.69
CA LYS A 159 0.79 -30.25 -4.99
C LYS A 159 -0.07 -28.99 -4.87
N LEU A 160 -1.11 -28.99 -4.03
CA LEU A 160 -1.95 -27.82 -3.80
C LEU A 160 -1.17 -26.72 -3.07
N LYS A 161 -0.31 -27.10 -2.11
CA LYS A 161 0.62 -26.17 -1.44
C LYS A 161 1.63 -25.57 -2.43
N ALA A 162 2.12 -26.36 -3.38
CA ALA A 162 3.01 -25.86 -4.42
C ALA A 162 2.30 -24.84 -5.35
N ILE A 163 1.02 -25.06 -5.67
CA ILE A 163 0.20 -24.11 -6.46
C ILE A 163 -0.03 -22.81 -5.68
N ASP A 164 -0.35 -22.90 -4.39
CA ASP A 164 -0.50 -21.74 -3.51
C ASP A 164 0.78 -20.88 -3.51
N LEU A 165 1.95 -21.52 -3.37
CA LEU A 165 3.23 -20.83 -3.46
C LEU A 165 3.50 -20.26 -4.86
N GLN A 166 3.25 -21.03 -5.92
CA GLN A 166 3.51 -20.62 -7.31
C GLN A 166 2.60 -19.47 -7.76
N TYR A 167 1.46 -19.25 -7.10
CA TYR A 167 0.64 -18.06 -7.32
C TYR A 167 1.45 -16.77 -7.22
N HIS A 168 2.38 -16.73 -6.28
CA HIS A 168 3.20 -15.56 -5.92
C HIS A 168 4.57 -15.52 -6.61
N ASP A 169 4.85 -16.38 -7.58
CA ASP A 169 6.12 -16.35 -8.31
C ASP A 169 6.21 -15.10 -9.21
N LEU A 170 7.15 -14.20 -8.92
CA LEU A 170 7.32 -12.93 -9.63
C LEU A 170 7.91 -13.08 -11.05
N ARG A 171 8.39 -14.27 -11.42
CA ARG A 171 8.96 -14.48 -12.76
C ARG A 171 7.85 -14.50 -13.80
N ALA A 172 8.01 -13.65 -14.82
CA ALA A 172 7.11 -13.60 -15.97
C ALA A 172 6.89 -15.00 -16.56
N GLY A 173 5.63 -15.36 -16.78
CA GLY A 173 5.26 -16.66 -17.31
C GLY A 173 5.36 -17.84 -16.33
N ARG A 174 5.83 -17.66 -15.08
CA ARG A 174 5.82 -18.72 -14.04
C ARG A 174 4.77 -18.49 -12.96
N GLY A 175 4.56 -17.23 -12.55
CA GLY A 175 3.52 -16.84 -11.59
C GLY A 175 2.13 -17.18 -12.07
N LEU A 176 1.35 -17.87 -11.22
CA LEU A 176 -0.03 -18.22 -11.56
C LEU A 176 -0.96 -17.01 -11.46
N ALA A 177 -0.65 -16.00 -10.64
CA ALA A 177 -1.42 -14.75 -10.60
C ALA A 177 -1.48 -14.04 -11.96
N TYR A 178 -0.40 -14.09 -12.76
CA TYR A 178 -0.38 -13.52 -14.11
C TYR A 178 -1.27 -14.27 -15.13
N ARG A 179 -1.85 -15.42 -14.75
CA ARG A 179 -2.64 -16.29 -15.63
C ARG A 179 -4.11 -16.37 -15.24
N VAL A 180 -4.52 -15.81 -14.10
CA VAL A 180 -5.91 -15.86 -13.62
C VAL A 180 -6.74 -14.66 -14.06
N GLY A 181 -6.16 -13.72 -14.82
CA GLY A 181 -6.88 -12.58 -15.37
C GLY A 181 -7.20 -11.52 -14.33
N LEU A 182 -6.26 -11.21 -13.44
CA LEU A 182 -6.43 -10.12 -12.47
C LEU A 182 -6.61 -8.77 -13.17
N ALA A 183 -7.53 -7.97 -12.67
CA ALA A 183 -7.76 -6.61 -13.11
C ALA A 183 -6.52 -5.74 -12.83
N THR A 184 -6.21 -4.86 -13.77
CA THR A 184 -5.11 -3.89 -13.67
C THR A 184 -5.69 -2.49 -13.49
N ILE A 185 -5.06 -1.70 -12.64
CA ILE A 185 -5.37 -0.28 -12.40
C ILE A 185 -4.26 0.59 -12.99
N VAL A 186 -3.01 0.12 -12.94
CA VAL A 186 -1.84 0.86 -13.41
C VAL A 186 -1.55 0.52 -14.86
N ASP A 187 -1.23 1.52 -15.67
CA ASP A 187 -0.72 1.30 -17.03
C ASP A 187 0.64 0.56 -16.94
N PRO A 188 0.83 -0.59 -17.62
CA PRO A 188 2.11 -1.29 -17.64
C PRO A 188 3.31 -0.42 -18.02
N ALA A 189 3.12 0.60 -18.87
CA ALA A 189 4.17 1.54 -19.21
C ALA A 189 4.57 2.43 -18.03
N GLU A 190 3.62 2.83 -17.19
CA GLU A 190 3.88 3.59 -15.95
C GLU A 190 4.66 2.76 -14.94
N ALA A 191 4.26 1.50 -14.75
CA ALA A 191 4.97 0.56 -13.89
C ALA A 191 6.44 0.37 -14.34
N GLN A 192 6.68 0.26 -15.65
CA GLN A 192 8.03 0.17 -16.20
C GLN A 192 8.85 1.45 -15.97
N ARG A 193 8.25 2.64 -16.15
CA ARG A 193 8.93 3.91 -15.85
C ARG A 193 9.31 4.00 -14.37
N ALA A 194 8.43 3.57 -13.46
CA ALA A 194 8.67 3.62 -12.02
C ALA A 194 9.80 2.69 -11.53
N VAL A 195 10.31 1.77 -12.36
CA VAL A 195 11.52 0.98 -12.05
C VAL A 195 12.75 1.86 -11.93
N VAL A 196 12.84 2.92 -12.73
CA VAL A 196 14.01 3.79 -12.81
C VAL A 196 13.73 5.22 -12.39
N GLU A 197 12.48 5.69 -12.49
CA GLU A 197 12.11 7.06 -12.12
C GLU A 197 11.49 7.13 -10.71
N PRO A 198 11.93 8.06 -9.86
CA PRO A 198 11.30 8.28 -8.55
C PRO A 198 9.95 9.03 -8.68
N PRO A 199 9.05 8.92 -7.68
CA PRO A 199 7.86 9.74 -7.64
C PRO A 199 8.22 11.22 -7.48
N ASP A 200 7.52 12.09 -8.19
CA ASP A 200 7.80 13.52 -8.34
C ASP A 200 7.32 14.37 -7.16
N THR A 201 6.36 13.89 -6.37
CA THR A 201 5.69 14.65 -5.32
C THR A 201 6.28 14.49 -3.91
N THR A 202 7.36 13.71 -3.76
CA THR A 202 8.02 13.50 -2.46
C THR A 202 9.53 13.74 -2.54
N ARG A 203 10.20 13.75 -1.38
CA ARG A 203 11.66 13.80 -1.29
C ARG A 203 12.38 12.67 -2.02
N ALA A 204 11.68 11.59 -2.36
CA ALA A 204 12.25 10.51 -3.18
C ALA A 204 12.67 11.02 -4.56
N TYR A 205 12.02 12.08 -5.09
CA TYR A 205 12.43 12.74 -6.32
C TYR A 205 13.88 13.23 -6.24
N PHE A 206 14.20 14.08 -5.25
CA PHE A 206 15.57 14.55 -5.02
C PHE A 206 16.54 13.38 -4.89
N ARG A 207 16.19 12.36 -4.09
CA ARG A 207 17.07 11.19 -3.88
C ARG A 207 17.36 10.45 -5.19
N GLY A 208 16.32 10.08 -5.93
CA GLY A 208 16.45 9.30 -7.16
C GLY A 208 17.16 10.09 -8.25
N ARG A 209 16.79 11.36 -8.46
CA ARG A 209 17.43 12.22 -9.48
C ARG A 209 18.91 12.48 -9.18
N CYS A 210 19.28 12.68 -7.92
CA CYS A 210 20.69 12.82 -7.53
C CYS A 210 21.46 11.51 -7.77
N LEU A 211 20.91 10.35 -7.40
CA LEU A 211 21.52 9.04 -7.67
C LEU A 211 21.68 8.75 -9.18
N GLN A 212 20.73 9.18 -10.00
CA GLN A 212 20.83 9.05 -11.45
C GLN A 212 21.89 9.98 -12.06
N LYS A 213 21.95 11.25 -11.62
CA LYS A 213 22.76 12.30 -12.26
C LYS A 213 24.19 12.38 -11.72
N PHE A 214 24.39 12.12 -10.43
CA PHE A 214 25.68 12.27 -9.74
C PHE A 214 26.10 11.00 -8.98
N PRO A 215 26.03 9.80 -9.58
CA PRO A 215 26.28 8.54 -8.86
C PRO A 215 27.69 8.46 -8.26
N ASP A 216 28.70 8.94 -8.98
CA ASP A 216 30.11 8.86 -8.57
C ASP A 216 30.45 9.81 -7.41
N ASP A 217 29.64 10.87 -7.23
CA ASP A 217 29.80 11.87 -6.17
C ASP A 217 29.00 11.50 -4.90
N ILE A 218 28.27 10.37 -4.88
CA ILE A 218 27.41 9.98 -3.75
C ILE A 218 28.04 8.81 -2.98
N VAL A 219 28.39 9.07 -1.73
CA VAL A 219 28.95 8.05 -0.82
C VAL A 219 27.86 7.21 -0.18
N ALA A 220 26.74 7.84 0.20
CA ALA A 220 25.62 7.15 0.85
C ALA A 220 24.30 7.90 0.63
N ALA A 221 23.20 7.14 0.58
CA ALA A 221 21.85 7.66 0.54
C ALA A 221 20.95 6.90 1.52
N ASN A 222 20.19 7.63 2.32
CA ASN A 222 19.22 7.13 3.29
C ASN A 222 17.86 7.84 3.10
N TRP A 223 16.85 7.44 3.88
CA TRP A 223 15.52 8.05 3.82
C TRP A 223 15.53 9.55 4.16
N ASP A 224 16.35 9.93 5.14
CA ASP A 224 16.42 11.27 5.71
C ASP A 224 17.65 12.08 5.30
N SER A 225 18.52 11.54 4.45
CA SER A 225 19.76 12.22 4.08
C SER A 225 20.45 11.64 2.86
N MET A 226 21.27 12.46 2.22
CA MET A 226 22.27 12.06 1.22
C MET A 226 23.65 12.60 1.60
N VAL A 227 24.69 11.83 1.34
CA VAL A 227 26.09 12.20 1.62
C VAL A 227 26.86 12.22 0.31
N PHE A 228 27.47 13.36 0.00
CA PHE A 228 28.22 13.62 -1.21
C PHE A 228 29.72 13.75 -0.92
N ASP A 229 30.53 13.20 -1.81
CA ASP A 229 31.96 13.52 -1.95
C ASP A 229 32.12 14.45 -3.16
N VAL A 230 32.58 15.67 -2.91
CA VAL A 230 32.80 16.68 -3.95
C VAL A 230 34.28 17.06 -4.06
N GLY A 231 35.18 16.14 -3.67
CA GLY A 231 36.63 16.33 -3.71
C GLY A 231 37.14 17.34 -2.69
N ARG A 232 36.35 17.64 -1.66
CA ARG A 232 36.72 18.50 -0.53
C ARG A 232 36.30 17.85 0.76
N ASP A 233 37.24 17.72 1.70
CA ASP A 233 36.93 17.34 3.07
C ASP A 233 36.34 18.53 3.85
N PRO A 234 35.31 18.32 4.68
CA PRO A 234 34.60 17.06 4.94
C PRO A 234 33.50 16.75 3.90
N LEU A 235 33.10 15.47 3.81
CA LEU A 235 31.92 15.03 3.06
C LEU A 235 30.69 15.88 3.39
N ARG A 236 29.88 16.19 2.37
CA ARG A 236 28.70 17.06 2.50
C ARG A 236 27.45 16.22 2.71
N ARG A 237 26.83 16.37 3.88
CA ARG A 237 25.55 15.71 4.20
C ARG A 237 24.38 16.67 3.98
N VAL A 238 23.48 16.31 3.07
CA VAL A 238 22.22 17.01 2.83
C VAL A 238 21.11 16.33 3.63
N PRO A 239 20.55 16.96 4.68
CA PRO A 239 19.40 16.43 5.39
C PRO A 239 18.11 16.59 4.56
N MET A 240 17.24 15.59 4.63
CA MET A 240 15.98 15.49 3.89
C MET A 240 14.82 15.22 4.86
N MET A 241 14.78 15.91 6.01
CA MET A 241 13.89 15.60 7.13
C MET A 241 12.39 15.82 6.85
N GLU A 242 12.03 16.53 5.78
CA GLU A 242 10.65 16.84 5.39
C GLU A 242 10.23 15.94 4.21
N PRO A 243 9.34 14.94 4.41
CA PRO A 243 8.95 13.98 3.36
C PRO A 243 8.37 14.61 2.09
N LEU A 244 7.73 15.77 2.22
CA LEU A 244 7.06 16.51 1.13
C LEU A 244 7.89 17.68 0.57
N ARG A 245 9.19 17.78 0.92
CA ARG A 245 10.15 18.69 0.27
C ARG A 245 11.06 17.92 -0.69
N GLY A 246 11.86 18.62 -1.51
CA GLY A 246 12.74 17.97 -2.48
C GLY A 246 11.97 17.23 -3.59
N THR A 247 10.79 17.75 -3.92
CA THR A 247 9.89 17.26 -4.98
C THR A 247 10.32 17.86 -6.32
N ALA A 248 9.80 17.37 -7.45
CA ALA A 248 10.08 17.94 -8.76
C ALA A 248 9.82 19.45 -8.82
N ARG A 249 8.68 19.90 -8.28
CA ARG A 249 8.34 21.32 -8.17
C ARG A 249 9.39 22.14 -7.39
N HIS A 250 10.05 21.53 -6.40
CA HIS A 250 11.04 22.23 -5.58
C HIS A 250 12.43 22.27 -6.21
N VAL A 251 12.88 21.18 -6.83
CA VAL A 251 14.31 20.98 -7.15
C VAL A 251 14.60 20.47 -8.57
N ALA A 252 13.59 20.23 -9.43
CA ALA A 252 13.84 19.72 -10.78
C ALA A 252 14.78 20.63 -11.59
N THR A 253 14.41 21.90 -11.75
CA THR A 253 15.22 22.88 -12.48
C THR A 253 16.62 23.03 -11.89
N LEU A 254 16.72 23.02 -10.55
CA LEU A 254 17.99 23.11 -9.85
C LEU A 254 18.91 21.93 -10.20
N ILE A 255 18.38 20.70 -10.13
CA ILE A 255 19.12 19.49 -10.49
C ILE A 255 19.48 19.52 -11.97
N ASP A 256 18.55 19.89 -12.86
CA ASP A 256 18.74 19.84 -14.31
C ASP A 256 19.83 20.81 -14.78
N GLU A 257 19.86 22.01 -14.21
CA GLU A 257 20.84 23.05 -14.55
C GLU A 257 22.20 22.86 -13.88
N SER A 258 22.28 22.17 -12.74
CA SER A 258 23.57 21.88 -12.09
C SER A 258 24.36 20.83 -12.85
N THR A 259 25.56 21.18 -13.29
CA THR A 259 26.46 20.29 -14.06
C THR A 259 27.23 19.31 -13.17
N THR A 260 27.44 19.65 -11.90
CA THR A 260 28.17 18.83 -10.92
C THR A 260 27.42 18.77 -9.59
N ALA A 261 27.72 17.76 -8.75
CA ALA A 261 27.18 17.70 -7.40
C ALA A 261 27.60 18.91 -6.55
N ALA A 262 28.83 19.41 -6.72
CA ALA A 262 29.32 20.61 -6.04
C ALA A 262 28.44 21.83 -6.35
N GLU A 263 28.14 22.06 -7.63
CA GLU A 263 27.27 23.16 -8.06
C GLU A 263 25.84 23.02 -7.50
N LEU A 264 25.30 21.80 -7.48
CA LEU A 264 23.99 21.55 -6.85
C LEU A 264 24.00 21.93 -5.36
N LEU A 265 25.01 21.50 -4.61
CA LEU A 265 25.13 21.78 -3.19
C LEU A 265 25.29 23.27 -2.89
N ASP A 266 26.14 23.96 -3.66
CA ASP A 266 26.34 25.40 -3.55
C ASP A 266 25.01 26.16 -3.78
N ARG A 267 24.22 25.75 -4.77
CA ARG A 267 22.91 26.35 -5.05
C ARG A 267 21.82 25.99 -4.03
N LEU A 268 21.93 24.84 -3.36
CA LEU A 268 21.07 24.46 -2.23
C LEU A 268 21.43 25.22 -0.94
N GLY A 269 22.60 25.85 -0.88
CA GLY A 269 23.17 26.38 0.36
C GLY A 269 23.52 25.28 1.36
N ALA A 270 23.83 24.07 0.87
CA ALA A 270 24.01 22.85 1.65
C ALA A 270 25.48 22.43 1.75
#